data_AF-A0A966EZ68-F1
#
_entry.id   AF-A0A966EZ68-F1
#
_cell.length_a   1.000
_cell.length_b   1.000
_cell.length_c   1.000
_cell.angle_alpha   90.00
_cell.angle_beta   90.00
_cell.angle_gamma   90.00
#
_symmetry.space_group_name_H-M   'P 1'
#
loop_
_entity.id
_entity.type
_entity.pdbx_description
1 polymer ?
#
loop_
_entity_poly.entity_id
_entity_poly.type
_entity_poly.pdbx_seq_one_letter_code
_entity_poly.pdbx_strand_id
1 'polypeptide(L)' 'MMSTKEQLIADIENLLNSYDNIHKTQINPTLLEFMDEETLISIIDLLLNQKEDSKESDMEWLETFKKHES' A
#
# COMPACT_ATOMS: atom_id res chain seq x y z
N MET A 1 -10.24 -16.06 5.55
CA MET A 1 -10.08 -14.66 6.01
C MET A 1 -8.63 -14.32 5.80
N MET A 2 -8.33 -13.25 5.08
CA MET A 2 -6.99 -12.69 5.06
C MET A 2 -6.79 -11.90 6.36
N SER A 3 -5.59 -11.98 6.94
CA SER A 3 -5.18 -11.13 8.05
C SER A 3 -4.98 -9.69 7.60
N THR A 4 -5.02 -8.74 8.54
CA THR A 4 -4.75 -7.32 8.27
C THR A 4 -3.41 -7.12 7.55
N LYS A 5 -2.36 -7.85 7.95
CA LYS A 5 -1.06 -7.84 7.26
C LYS A 5 -1.12 -8.31 5.81
N GLU A 6 -1.83 -9.40 5.53
CA GLU A 6 -1.96 -9.90 4.16
C GLU A 6 -2.69 -8.90 3.27
N GLN A 7 -3.69 -8.19 3.82
CA GLN A 7 -4.38 -7.10 3.13
C GLN A 7 -3.43 -5.94 2.81
N LEU A 8 -2.66 -5.48 3.79
CA LEU A 8 -1.66 -4.42 3.61
C LEU A 8 -0.61 -4.78 2.55
N ILE A 9 -0.11 -6.01 2.56
CA ILE A 9 0.86 -6.51 1.57
C ILE A 9 0.25 -6.46 0.17
N ALA A 10 -1.00 -6.90 0.02
CA ALA A 10 -1.70 -6.86 -1.26
C ALA A 10 -1.95 -5.41 -1.74
N ASP A 11 -2.25 -4.49 -0.83
CA ASP A 11 -2.43 -3.07 -1.15
C ASP A 11 -1.12 -2.42 -1.61
N ILE A 12 0.02 -2.72 -0.97
CA ILE A 12 1.35 -2.27 -1.42
C ILE A 12 1.64 -2.78 -2.84
N GLU A 13 1.39 -4.07 -3.11
CA GLU A 13 1.61 -4.64 -4.44
C GLU A 13 0.71 -3.99 -5.49
N ASN A 14 -0.56 -3.75 -5.18
CA ASN A 14 -1.48 -3.04 -6.08
C ASN A 14 -1.02 -1.61 -6.35
N LEU A 15 -0.56 -0.89 -5.32
CA LEU A 15 -0.07 0.49 -5.47
C LEU A 15 1.16 0.57 -6.36
N LEU A 16 2.15 -0.31 -6.15
CA LEU A 16 3.34 -0.40 -7.01
C LEU A 16 2.98 -0.73 -8.46
N ASN A 17 1.98 -1.60 -8.67
CA ASN A 17 1.53 -1.98 -10.00
C ASN A 17 0.55 -0.99 -10.65
N SER A 18 0.04 -0.01 -9.89
CA SER A 18 -0.80 1.07 -10.43
C SER A 18 0.02 2.11 -11.21
N TYR A 19 1.34 2.16 -10.99
CA TYR A 19 2.29 3.03 -11.67
C TYR A 19 2.68 2.49 -13.04
N ASP A 20 1.91 2.91 -14.05
CA ASP A 20 2.11 2.65 -15.47
C ASP A 20 2.17 1.16 -15.84
N ASN A 21 1.36 0.76 -16.82
CA ASN A 21 1.08 -0.63 -17.19
C ASN A 21 2.29 -1.37 -17.84
N ILE A 22 3.50 -0.84 -17.63
CA ILE A 22 4.76 -1.17 -18.29
C ILE A 22 5.68 -2.00 -17.36
N HIS A 23 5.66 -1.75 -16.04
CA HIS A 23 6.52 -2.47 -15.09
C HIS A 23 5.72 -3.05 -13.93
N LYS A 24 5.31 -4.32 -14.08
CA LYS A 24 4.69 -5.04 -12.98
C LYS A 24 5.74 -5.38 -11.92
N THR A 25 5.60 -4.80 -10.74
CA THR A 25 6.37 -5.17 -9.56
C THR A 25 5.65 -6.30 -8.86
N GLN A 26 6.20 -7.50 -8.93
CA GLN A 26 5.75 -8.59 -8.06
C GLN A 26 6.52 -8.49 -6.76
N ILE A 27 5.82 -8.15 -5.68
CA ILE A 27 6.42 -8.20 -4.36
C ILE A 27 6.45 -9.66 -3.94
N ASN A 28 7.57 -10.09 -3.38
CA ASN A 28 7.57 -11.35 -2.66
C ASN A 28 6.91 -11.12 -1.29
N PRO A 29 5.70 -11.65 -1.02
CA PRO A 29 4.98 -11.40 0.24
C PRO A 29 5.77 -11.89 1.46
N THR A 30 6.65 -12.88 1.29
CA THR A 30 7.59 -13.37 2.31
C THR A 30 8.60 -12.31 2.74
N LEU A 31 8.86 -11.27 1.94
CA LEU A 31 9.72 -10.15 2.35
C LEU A 31 8.99 -9.20 3.31
N LEU A 32 7.68 -9.07 3.15
CA LEU A 32 6.86 -8.13 3.91
C LEU A 32 6.18 -8.78 5.12
N GLU A 33 6.08 -10.12 5.19
CA GLU A 33 5.48 -10.81 6.35
C GLU A 33 6.21 -10.53 7.67
N PHE A 34 7.52 -10.27 7.59
CA PHE A 34 8.38 -9.97 8.73
C PHE A 34 8.28 -8.52 9.20
N MET A 35 7.69 -7.63 8.38
CA MET A 35 7.44 -6.24 8.77
C MET A 35 6.24 -6.18 9.70
N ASP A 36 6.32 -5.33 10.72
CA ASP A 36 5.17 -4.96 11.53
C ASP A 36 4.13 -4.16 10.73
N GLU A 37 2.92 -4.10 11.28
CA GLU A 37 1.79 -3.45 10.64
C GLU A 37 2.07 -1.95 10.39
N GLU A 38 2.67 -1.26 11.35
CA GLU A 38 3.01 0.17 11.26
C GLU A 38 4.00 0.46 10.12
N THR A 39 4.99 -0.43 9.91
CA THR A 39 5.94 -0.33 8.80
C THR A 39 5.23 -0.52 7.46
N LEU A 40 4.32 -1.49 7.36
CA LEU A 40 3.54 -1.72 6.12
C LEU A 40 2.65 -0.51 5.79
N ILE A 41 2.01 0.07 6.80
CA ILE A 41 1.21 1.30 6.66
C ILE A 41 2.07 2.46 6.18
N SER A 42 3.24 2.65 6.80
CA SER A 42 4.19 3.71 6.43
C SER A 42 4.69 3.59 4.99
N ILE A 43 4.86 2.35 4.49
CA ILE A 43 5.22 2.10 3.09
C ILE A 43 4.07 2.54 2.17
N ILE A 44 2.83 2.19 2.51
CA ILE A 44 1.67 2.61 1.73
C ILE A 44 1.55 4.14 1.70
N ASP A 45 1.67 4.81 2.85
CA ASP A 45 1.67 6.28 2.93
C ASP A 45 2.78 6.89 2.05
N LEU A 46 3.99 6.31 2.06
CA LEU A 46 5.08 6.77 1.20
C LEU A 46 4.73 6.63 -0.30
N LEU A 47 4.17 5.49 -0.69
CA LEU A 47 3.77 5.23 -2.09
C LEU A 47 2.66 6.17 -2.55
N LEU A 48 1.71 6.48 -1.67
CA LEU A 48 0.60 7.39 -1.96
C LEU A 48 1.07 8.84 -2.06
N ASN A 49 1.93 9.30 -1.13
CA ASN A 49 2.51 10.64 -1.19
C ASN A 49 3.38 10.86 -2.44
N GLN A 50 4.17 9.85 -2.82
CA GLN A 50 4.91 9.87 -4.10
C GLN A 50 3.97 10.02 -5.31
N LYS A 51 2.72 9.55 -5.18
CA LYS A 51 1.68 9.64 -6.21
C LYS A 51 0.94 10.96 -6.20
N GLU A 52 0.67 11.56 -5.04
CA GLU A 52 0.13 12.92 -4.92
C GLU A 52 1.08 13.98 -5.51
N ASP A 53 2.40 13.84 -5.31
CA ASP A 53 3.41 14.68 -6.00
C ASP A 53 3.36 14.51 -7.53
N SER A 54 2.77 13.41 -8.02
CA SER A 54 2.69 13.06 -9.45
C SER A 54 1.32 13.28 -10.12
N LYS A 55 0.20 13.26 -9.37
CA LYS A 55 -1.19 13.61 -9.77
C LYS A 55 -2.20 13.35 -8.63
N GLU A 56 -2.98 14.37 -8.29
CA GLU A 56 -4.08 14.51 -7.31
C GLU A 56 -5.19 13.42 -7.34
N SER A 57 -4.94 12.16 -6.94
CA SER A 57 -5.99 11.11 -7.00
C SER A 57 -5.97 9.96 -5.98
N ASP A 58 -5.34 10.08 -4.81
CA ASP A 58 -5.33 8.96 -3.85
C ASP A 58 -5.76 9.30 -2.40
N MET A 59 -6.59 10.34 -2.22
CA MET A 59 -7.16 10.66 -0.89
C MET A 59 -8.20 9.65 -0.39
N GLU A 60 -9.00 9.04 -1.27
CA GLU A 60 -10.14 8.19 -0.86
C GLU A 60 -9.71 6.88 -0.17
N TRP A 61 -8.55 6.34 -0.56
CA TRP A 61 -7.98 5.14 0.06
C TRP A 61 -7.46 5.43 1.47
N LEU A 62 -6.78 6.57 1.65
CA LEU A 62 -6.24 7.02 2.95
C LEU A 62 -7.37 7.24 3.99
N GLU A 63 -8.49 7.79 3.56
CA GLU A 63 -9.65 8.02 4.45
C GLU A 63 -10.30 6.72 4.91
N THR A 64 -10.33 5.70 4.04
CA THR A 64 -10.88 4.37 4.38
C THR A 64 -9.95 3.64 5.36
N PHE A 65 -8.63 3.80 5.21
CA PHE A 65 -7.63 3.17 6.07
C PHE A 65 -7.60 3.77 7.49
N LYS A 66 -7.55 5.10 7.61
CA LYS A 66 -7.51 5.80 8.91
C LYS A 66 -8.74 5.52 9.79
N LYS A 67 -9.85 5.09 9.19
CA LYS A 67 -11.08 4.74 9.91
C LYS A 67 -10.99 3.43 10.70
N HIS A 68 -9.99 2.60 10.45
CA HIS A 68 -9.78 1.32 11.14
C HIS A 68 -8.84 1.42 12.36
N GLU A 69 -8.28 2.60 12.66
CA GLU A 69 -7.42 2.86 13.83
C GLU A 69 -8.15 3.53 15.03
N SER A 70 -9.47 3.37 15.17
CA SER A 70 -10.26 3.90 16.31
C SER A 70 -11.02 2.84 17.09
#